data_AF-A0A2N5SE94-F1
#
_entry.id   AF-A0A2N5SE94-F1
#
_cell.length_a   1.000
_cell.length_b   1.000
_cell.length_c   1.000
_cell.angle_alpha   90.00
_cell.angle_beta   90.00
_cell.angle_gamma   90.00
#
_symmetry.space_group_name_H-M   'P 1'
#
loop_
_entity.id
_entity.type
_entity.pdbx_description
1 polymer ?
#
loop_
_entity_poly.entity_id
_entity_poly.type
_entity_poly.pdbx_seq_one_letter_code
_entity_poly.pdbx_strand_id
1 'polypeptide(L)'
;MLRLMLESDNSAAGVGEVFTGIIQQSGLTSEEFHSRLQVIEGDLGSCNLFDSLRNQRTPARYRHTSLDNVLPIPGAAHTLWNLGQTVYLEHWGDKKHAWDTGAWQSLHALGIPVNKPVTKKDFNLMLSHIERIHTATIIYCALTVLKKAHEPLGPILAKKTSQEILDLVNEIYSKFCSGASRQTKISQKSISHNNMLLRIRDFATIIEAKNAMKAGDPGRLMYMWKRWAVMGQGMPKLPHYSKHLPRLILMLEEGLPPSMDKVVMSTMLISPTGKADQLKDVFSLNIPTL
;
A
#
# COMPACT_ATOMS: atom_id res chain seq x y z
N MET A 1 -14.32 24.89 -0.88
CA MET A 1 -12.97 24.32 -1.06
C MET A 1 -12.07 25.00 -0.03
N LEU A 2 -11.36 24.23 0.80
CA LEU A 2 -10.42 24.81 1.79
C LEU A 2 -9.27 25.49 1.05
N ARG A 3 -8.82 26.64 1.55
CA ARG A 3 -7.65 27.36 1.04
C ARG A 3 -6.38 26.70 1.55
N LEU A 4 -5.29 26.88 0.79
CA LEU A 4 -3.97 26.47 1.21
C LEU A 4 -3.61 27.19 2.54
N MET A 5 -3.11 26.42 3.50
CA MET A 5 -2.65 26.88 4.80
C MET A 5 -1.12 27.00 4.79
N LEU A 6 -0.58 28.03 5.46
CA LEU A 6 0.87 28.30 5.54
C LEU A 6 1.48 27.75 6.83
N GLU A 7 0.63 27.29 7.74
CA GLU A 7 0.97 26.72 9.03
C GLU A 7 1.78 25.43 8.85
N SER A 8 2.84 25.28 9.65
CA SER A 8 3.72 24.12 9.55
C SER A 8 3.07 22.88 10.18
N ASP A 9 3.10 21.77 9.46
CA ASP A 9 2.70 20.45 9.94
C ASP A 9 3.85 19.65 10.57
N ASN A 10 4.98 20.29 10.90
CA ASN A 10 6.17 19.61 11.43
C ASN A 10 6.19 19.46 12.95
N SER A 11 5.15 19.93 13.66
CA SER A 11 5.05 19.85 15.11
C SER A 11 3.60 19.70 15.57
N ALA A 12 3.38 19.18 16.78
CA ALA A 12 2.03 19.04 17.34
C ALA A 12 1.32 20.40 17.51
N ALA A 13 2.07 21.45 17.86
CA ALA A 13 1.53 22.81 17.95
C ALA A 13 1.13 23.34 16.56
N GLY A 14 2.00 23.14 15.56
CA GLY A 14 1.71 23.55 14.19
C GLY A 14 0.52 22.81 13.57
N VAL A 15 0.38 21.50 13.81
CA VAL A 15 -0.84 20.75 13.47
C VAL A 15 -2.06 21.34 14.19
N GLY A 16 -1.93 21.77 15.44
CA GLY A 16 -2.99 22.50 16.15
C GLY A 16 -3.47 23.76 15.41
N GLU A 17 -2.54 24.55 14.87
CA GLU A 17 -2.85 25.74 14.07
C GLU A 17 -3.52 25.38 12.73
N VAL A 18 -3.04 24.34 12.05
CA VAL A 18 -3.69 23.80 10.83
C VAL A 18 -5.15 23.44 11.12
N PHE A 19 -5.43 22.78 12.25
CA PHE A 19 -6.81 22.44 12.64
C PHE A 19 -7.66 23.66 12.95
N THR A 20 -7.11 24.67 13.62
CA THR A 20 -7.78 25.95 13.85
C THR A 20 -8.15 26.60 12.51
N GLY A 21 -7.22 26.59 11.54
CA GLY A 21 -7.46 27.05 10.18
C GLY A 21 -8.57 26.27 9.46
N ILE A 22 -8.59 24.94 9.57
CA ILE A 22 -9.66 24.09 9.00
C ILE A 22 -11.01 24.47 9.60
N ILE A 23 -11.11 24.62 10.92
CA ILE A 23 -12.36 24.98 11.59
C ILE A 23 -12.85 26.34 11.10
N GLN A 24 -11.97 27.35 11.06
CA GLN A 24 -12.31 28.69 10.58
C GLN A 24 -12.78 28.70 9.11
N GLN A 25 -12.17 27.87 8.27
CA GLN A 25 -12.50 27.79 6.85
C GLN A 25 -13.70 26.87 6.54
N SER A 26 -14.09 26.01 7.49
CA SER A 26 -15.21 25.09 7.31
C SER A 26 -16.57 25.79 7.28
N GLY A 27 -16.64 27.01 7.81
CA GLY A 27 -17.90 27.74 8.01
C GLY A 27 -18.79 27.15 9.10
N LEU A 28 -18.33 26.12 9.82
CA LEU A 28 -19.01 25.53 10.97
C LEU A 28 -18.69 26.29 12.25
N THR A 29 -19.66 26.37 13.15
CA THR A 29 -19.38 26.76 14.53
C THR A 29 -18.53 25.69 15.22
N SER A 30 -17.83 26.06 16.30
CA SER A 30 -17.05 25.10 17.09
C SER A 30 -17.92 23.94 17.59
N GLU A 31 -19.14 24.23 18.02
CA GLU A 31 -20.09 23.20 18.48
C GLU A 31 -20.47 22.24 17.35
N GLU A 32 -20.84 22.76 16.17
CA GLU A 32 -21.17 21.92 15.02
C GLU A 32 -19.99 21.06 14.58
N PHE A 33 -18.78 21.62 14.54
CA PHE A 33 -17.58 20.89 14.18
C PHE A 33 -17.34 19.71 15.13
N HIS A 34 -17.40 19.96 16.44
CA HIS A 34 -17.16 18.94 17.47
C HIS A 34 -18.34 17.98 17.71
N SER A 35 -19.53 18.32 17.20
CA SER A 35 -20.70 17.43 17.22
C SER A 35 -20.66 16.32 16.16
N ARG A 36 -19.75 16.41 15.18
CA ARG A 36 -19.66 15.52 14.02
C ARG A 36 -18.32 14.81 13.95
N LEU A 37 -18.31 13.60 13.37
CA LEU A 37 -17.07 12.94 12.97
C LEU A 37 -16.39 13.75 11.86
N GLN A 38 -15.12 14.08 12.06
CA GLN A 38 -14.28 14.77 11.10
C GLN A 38 -13.22 13.81 10.59
N VAL A 39 -13.37 13.31 9.36
CA VAL A 39 -12.37 12.44 8.75
C VAL A 39 -11.30 13.31 8.10
N ILE A 40 -10.04 13.09 8.49
CA ILE A 40 -8.91 13.84 7.95
C ILE A 40 -7.89 12.85 7.43
N GLU A 41 -7.68 12.89 6.12
CA GLU A 41 -6.61 12.16 5.49
C GLU A 41 -5.29 12.95 5.65
N GLY A 42 -4.17 12.26 5.77
CA GLY A 42 -2.85 12.88 5.79
C GLY A 42 -1.74 11.84 5.64
N ASP A 43 -0.50 12.27 5.48
CA ASP A 43 0.59 11.33 5.66
C ASP A 43 0.67 10.85 7.12
N LEU A 44 1.31 9.70 7.34
CA LEU A 44 1.37 9.10 8.67
C LEU A 44 2.11 9.98 9.70
N GLY A 45 3.05 10.82 9.27
CA GLY A 45 3.72 11.79 10.13
C GLY A 45 2.71 12.77 10.72
N SER A 46 1.86 13.33 9.88
CA SER A 46 0.78 14.23 10.30
C SER A 46 -0.24 13.55 11.21
N CYS A 47 -0.61 12.29 10.92
CA CYS A 47 -1.47 11.50 11.81
C CYS A 47 -0.84 11.29 13.20
N ASN A 48 0.47 11.02 13.27
CA ASN A 48 1.18 10.84 14.55
C ASN A 48 1.29 12.15 15.35
N LEU A 49 1.52 13.27 14.67
CA LEU A 49 1.56 14.58 15.31
C LEU A 49 0.19 14.96 15.85
N PHE A 50 -0.87 14.62 15.13
CA PHE A 50 -2.24 14.79 15.61
C PHE A 50 -2.53 13.91 16.83
N ASP A 51 -2.16 12.62 16.81
CA ASP A 51 -2.30 11.75 17.99
C ASP A 51 -1.48 12.28 19.18
N SER A 52 -0.31 12.87 18.94
CA SER A 52 0.49 13.53 19.98
C SER A 52 -0.22 14.75 20.56
N LEU A 53 -0.85 15.58 19.73
CA LEU A 53 -1.66 16.71 20.16
C LEU A 53 -2.86 16.27 20.99
N ARG A 54 -3.58 15.24 20.55
CA ARG A 54 -4.70 14.65 21.32
C ARG A 54 -4.24 14.17 22.70
N ASN A 55 -3.09 13.48 22.76
CA ASN A 55 -2.54 13.00 24.02
C ASN A 55 -2.16 14.15 24.96
N GLN A 56 -1.60 15.25 24.45
CA GLN A 56 -1.31 16.44 25.26
C GLN A 56 -2.57 17.10 25.84
N ARG A 57 -3.71 16.95 25.17
CA ARG A 57 -4.99 17.48 25.63
C ARG A 57 -5.77 16.52 26.52
N THR A 58 -5.25 15.32 26.76
CA THR A 58 -5.88 14.29 27.59
C THR A 58 -5.38 14.36 29.04
N PRO A 59 -6.25 14.43 30.06
CA PRO A 59 -7.71 14.44 29.97
C PRO A 59 -8.26 15.83 29.61
N ALA A 60 -9.16 15.86 28.63
CA ALA A 60 -9.83 17.10 28.22
C ALA A 60 -11.07 17.35 29.09
N ARG A 61 -11.26 18.60 29.54
CA ARG A 61 -12.46 18.99 30.30
C ARG A 61 -13.71 19.17 29.42
N TYR A 62 -13.53 19.46 28.13
CA TYR A 62 -14.62 19.78 27.22
C TYR A 62 -14.43 19.10 25.86
N ARG A 63 -15.52 18.83 25.14
CA ARG A 63 -15.47 18.20 23.82
C ARG A 63 -14.63 18.99 22.81
N HIS A 64 -14.72 20.32 22.84
CA HIS A 64 -13.98 21.19 21.92
C HIS A 64 -12.46 21.21 22.15
N THR A 65 -11.98 20.78 23.31
CA THR A 65 -10.54 20.63 23.59
C THR A 65 -10.04 19.20 23.38
N SER A 66 -10.91 18.19 23.35
CA SER A 66 -10.51 16.77 23.24
C SER A 66 -9.97 16.36 21.86
N LEU A 67 -10.50 16.92 20.78
CA LEU A 67 -10.30 16.43 19.40
C LEU A 67 -10.72 14.97 19.17
N ASP A 68 -11.56 14.39 20.05
CA ASP A 68 -11.98 12.99 19.95
C ASP A 68 -12.89 12.74 18.73
N ASN A 69 -13.55 13.78 18.25
CA ASN A 69 -14.44 13.72 17.09
C ASN A 69 -13.68 13.68 15.75
N VAL A 70 -12.35 13.77 15.75
CA VAL A 70 -11.52 13.74 14.53
C VAL A 70 -10.95 12.34 14.32
N LEU A 71 -11.07 11.78 13.13
CA LEU A 71 -10.45 10.53 12.73
C LEU A 71 -9.34 10.79 11.70
N PRO A 72 -8.06 10.78 12.12
CA PRO A 72 -6.95 10.82 11.18
C PRO A 72 -6.80 9.47 10.46
N ILE A 73 -6.65 9.51 9.14
CA ILE A 73 -6.47 8.33 8.29
C ILE A 73 -5.20 8.52 7.45
N PRO A 74 -4.28 7.54 7.43
CA PRO A 74 -3.11 7.64 6.60
C PRO A 74 -3.52 7.53 5.13
N GLY A 75 -3.01 8.42 4.30
CA GLY A 75 -3.27 8.43 2.86
C GLY A 75 -2.92 7.09 2.22
N ALA A 76 -3.80 6.61 1.35
CA ALA A 76 -3.65 5.28 0.78
C ALA A 76 -2.43 5.15 -0.14
N ALA A 77 -2.09 6.21 -0.87
CA ALA A 77 -0.88 6.28 -1.69
C ALA A 77 0.37 6.26 -0.82
N HIS A 78 0.42 7.06 0.25
CA HIS A 78 1.55 7.06 1.18
C HIS A 78 1.74 5.70 1.86
N THR A 79 0.64 5.03 2.21
CA THR A 79 0.67 3.68 2.76
C THR A 79 1.24 2.69 1.75
N LEU A 80 0.72 2.67 0.51
CA LEU A 80 1.23 1.84 -0.59
C LEU A 80 2.72 2.10 -0.87
N TRP A 81 3.13 3.36 -0.92
CA TRP A 81 4.49 3.75 -1.23
C TRP A 81 5.49 3.32 -0.15
N ASN A 82 5.18 3.55 1.13
CA ASN A 82 6.11 3.22 2.22
C ASN A 82 6.20 1.70 2.45
N LEU A 83 5.08 0.98 2.42
CA LEU A 83 5.07 -0.48 2.52
C LEU A 83 5.70 -1.11 1.29
N GLY A 84 5.34 -0.63 0.10
CA GLY A 84 5.90 -1.08 -1.16
C GLY A 84 7.42 -0.90 -1.22
N GLN A 85 7.93 0.26 -0.79
CA GLN A 85 9.37 0.51 -0.72
C GLN A 85 10.07 -0.43 0.26
N THR A 86 9.51 -0.62 1.44
CA THR A 86 10.11 -1.49 2.45
C THR A 86 10.22 -2.92 1.93
N VAL A 87 9.11 -3.48 1.45
CA VAL A 87 9.07 -4.83 0.87
C VAL A 87 10.02 -4.94 -0.33
N TYR A 88 10.05 -3.94 -1.20
CA TYR A 88 10.92 -3.95 -2.37
C TYR A 88 12.40 -3.95 -2.00
N LEU A 89 12.77 -3.19 -0.97
CA LEU A 89 14.15 -3.12 -0.47
C LEU A 89 14.58 -4.41 0.24
N GLU A 90 13.67 -5.08 0.95
CA GLU A 90 13.95 -6.40 1.55
C GLU A 90 14.19 -7.46 0.46
N HIS A 91 13.44 -7.40 -0.64
CA HIS A 91 13.62 -8.29 -1.80
C HIS A 91 14.68 -7.82 -2.80
N TRP A 92 15.36 -6.70 -2.52
CA TRP A 92 16.28 -6.09 -3.49
C TRP A 92 17.43 -7.03 -3.83
N GLY A 93 18.04 -7.66 -2.82
CA GLY A 93 19.22 -8.54 -2.93
C GLY A 93 20.57 -7.82 -2.83
N ASP A 94 21.67 -8.57 -2.86
CA ASP A 94 23.03 -8.01 -2.88
C ASP A 94 23.69 -8.11 -4.27
N LYS A 95 23.92 -6.94 -4.88
CA LYS A 95 24.56 -6.80 -6.18
C LYS A 95 26.01 -7.25 -6.22
N LYS A 96 26.69 -7.29 -5.07
CA LYS A 96 28.10 -7.73 -4.99
C LYS A 96 28.22 -9.25 -5.12
N HIS A 97 27.14 -9.98 -4.90
CA HIS A 97 27.09 -11.42 -5.00
C HIS A 97 26.47 -11.83 -6.34
N ALA A 98 27.28 -12.37 -7.24
CA ALA A 98 26.82 -12.76 -8.59
C ALA A 98 25.73 -13.85 -8.60
N TRP A 99 25.59 -14.59 -7.49
CA TRP A 99 24.63 -15.69 -7.33
C TRP A 99 23.37 -15.25 -6.58
N ASP A 100 23.28 -13.97 -6.21
CA ASP A 100 22.09 -13.41 -5.58
C ASP A 100 20.93 -13.34 -6.57
N THR A 101 19.77 -13.84 -6.13
CA THR A 101 18.55 -13.92 -6.94
C THR A 101 17.53 -12.84 -6.61
N GLY A 102 17.99 -11.70 -6.07
CA GLY A 102 17.18 -10.57 -5.69
C GLY A 102 16.51 -9.86 -6.87
N ALA A 103 15.65 -8.90 -6.55
CA ALA A 103 14.90 -8.11 -7.54
C ALA A 103 15.84 -7.40 -8.54
N TRP A 104 17.03 -7.00 -8.09
CA TRP A 104 18.03 -6.33 -8.93
C TRP A 104 18.41 -7.18 -10.16
N GLN A 105 18.50 -8.51 -10.00
CA GLN A 105 18.91 -9.41 -11.08
C GLN A 105 17.81 -9.53 -12.14
N SER A 106 16.54 -9.55 -11.71
CA SER A 106 15.39 -9.52 -12.63
C SER A 106 15.34 -8.22 -13.43
N LEU A 107 15.63 -7.07 -12.82
CA LEU A 107 15.73 -5.80 -13.55
C LEU A 107 16.85 -5.81 -14.59
N HIS A 108 18.02 -6.33 -14.20
CA HIS A 108 19.17 -6.45 -15.10
C HIS A 108 18.82 -7.31 -16.33
N ALA A 109 18.18 -8.46 -16.11
CA ALA A 109 17.75 -9.35 -17.20
C ALA A 109 16.70 -8.71 -18.13
N LEU A 110 15.90 -7.78 -17.61
CA LEU A 110 14.92 -7.01 -18.38
C LEU A 110 15.52 -5.78 -19.09
N GLY A 111 16.84 -5.56 -19.00
CA GLY A 111 17.52 -4.40 -19.58
C GLY A 111 17.22 -3.08 -18.87
N ILE A 112 16.74 -3.13 -17.63
CA ILE A 112 16.37 -1.95 -16.84
C ILE A 112 17.58 -1.52 -16.01
N PRO A 113 17.94 -0.22 -15.98
CA PRO A 113 19.02 0.28 -15.13
C PRO A 113 18.82 -0.12 -13.67
N VAL A 114 19.80 -0.84 -13.13
CA VAL A 114 19.72 -1.43 -11.78
C VAL A 114 20.13 -0.39 -10.74
N ASN A 115 19.36 0.68 -10.61
CA ASN A 115 19.56 1.67 -9.56
C ASN A 115 18.76 1.24 -8.32
N LYS A 116 19.45 1.00 -7.19
CA LYS A 116 18.74 0.71 -5.93
C LYS A 116 17.93 1.97 -5.60
N PRO A 117 16.63 1.88 -5.30
CA PRO A 117 15.85 3.05 -4.95
C PRO A 117 16.29 3.53 -3.57
N VAL A 118 17.31 4.38 -3.53
CA VAL A 118 17.87 4.93 -2.28
C VAL A 118 17.12 6.19 -1.84
N THR A 119 16.37 6.82 -2.75
CA THR A 119 15.69 8.10 -2.50
C THR A 119 14.17 7.95 -2.66
N LYS A 120 13.41 8.66 -1.80
CA LYS A 120 11.94 8.74 -1.83
C LYS A 120 11.37 9.49 -3.04
N LYS A 121 12.18 9.74 -4.08
CA LYS A 121 11.85 10.70 -5.15
C LYS A 121 11.00 10.12 -6.28
N ASP A 122 10.90 8.79 -6.42
CA ASP A 122 10.14 8.20 -7.54
C ASP A 122 9.44 6.88 -7.17
N PHE A 123 8.35 6.99 -6.42
CA PHE A 123 7.52 5.83 -6.04
C PHE A 123 6.80 5.21 -7.24
N ASN A 124 6.51 5.98 -8.30
CA ASN A 124 5.87 5.46 -9.51
C ASN A 124 6.82 4.53 -10.26
N LEU A 125 8.08 4.93 -10.43
CA LEU A 125 9.10 4.07 -11.03
C LEU A 125 9.33 2.81 -10.20
N MET A 126 9.35 2.92 -8.87
CA MET A 126 9.43 1.76 -7.98
C MET A 126 8.26 0.78 -8.19
N LEU A 127 7.02 1.26 -8.20
CA LEU A 127 5.84 0.42 -8.44
C LEU A 127 5.88 -0.24 -9.83
N SER A 128 6.35 0.49 -10.85
CA SER A 128 6.58 -0.06 -12.19
C SER A 128 7.61 -1.19 -12.19
N HIS A 129 8.72 -1.03 -11.48
CA HIS A 129 9.72 -2.08 -11.33
C HIS A 129 9.17 -3.33 -10.64
N ILE A 130 8.44 -3.17 -9.54
CA ILE A 130 7.80 -4.26 -8.81
C ILE A 130 6.86 -5.04 -9.75
N GLU A 131 6.02 -4.33 -10.50
CA GLU A 131 5.07 -4.91 -11.45
C GLU A 131 5.78 -5.68 -12.58
N ARG A 132 6.84 -5.10 -13.17
CA ARG A 132 7.62 -5.76 -14.24
C ARG A 132 8.31 -7.02 -13.74
N ILE A 133 8.94 -6.97 -12.56
CA ILE A 133 9.60 -8.13 -11.94
C ILE A 133 8.56 -9.23 -11.62
N HIS A 134 7.44 -8.84 -11.02
CA HIS A 134 6.38 -9.80 -10.68
C HIS A 134 5.82 -10.46 -11.93
N THR A 135 5.50 -9.68 -12.96
CA THR A 135 4.98 -10.17 -14.25
C THR A 135 5.96 -11.14 -14.91
N ALA A 136 7.24 -10.78 -15.00
CA ALA A 136 8.27 -11.68 -15.55
C ALA A 136 8.39 -12.98 -14.76
N THR A 137 8.27 -12.91 -13.43
CA THR A 137 8.33 -14.11 -12.56
C THR A 137 7.10 -15.01 -12.76
N ILE A 138 5.89 -14.44 -12.90
CA ILE A 138 4.67 -15.21 -13.18
C ILE A 138 4.72 -15.84 -14.57
N ILE A 139 5.26 -15.14 -15.58
CA ILE A 139 5.49 -15.71 -16.91
C ILE A 139 6.44 -16.92 -16.81
N TYR A 140 7.55 -16.78 -16.09
CA TYR A 140 8.46 -17.90 -15.85
C TYR A 140 7.77 -19.10 -15.17
N CYS A 141 6.91 -18.85 -14.18
CA CYS A 141 6.11 -19.91 -13.53
C CYS A 141 5.18 -20.61 -14.53
N ALA A 142 4.50 -19.84 -15.39
CA ALA A 142 3.63 -20.38 -16.43
C ALA A 142 4.42 -21.24 -17.44
N LEU A 143 5.57 -20.75 -17.90
CA LEU A 143 6.44 -21.51 -18.82
C LEU A 143 6.98 -22.78 -18.17
N THR A 144 7.26 -22.76 -16.86
CA THR A 144 7.69 -23.94 -16.12
C THR A 144 6.59 -25.00 -16.06
N VAL A 145 5.35 -24.60 -15.79
CA VAL A 145 4.19 -25.51 -15.82
C VAL A 145 3.99 -26.11 -17.21
N LEU A 146 4.11 -25.26 -18.25
CA LEU A 146 3.99 -25.69 -19.64
C LEU A 146 5.21 -26.48 -20.15
N LYS A 147 6.27 -26.64 -19.33
CA LYS A 147 7.54 -27.28 -19.69
C LYS A 147 8.29 -26.60 -20.85
N LYS A 148 8.14 -25.28 -20.98
CA LYS A 148 8.72 -24.42 -22.02
C LYS A 148 9.67 -23.35 -21.50
N ALA A 149 10.14 -23.48 -20.25
CA ALA A 149 10.98 -22.46 -19.61
C ALA A 149 12.30 -22.18 -20.36
N HIS A 150 12.78 -23.12 -21.17
CA HIS A 150 14.02 -23.01 -21.94
C HIS A 150 13.78 -22.91 -23.46
N GLU A 151 12.53 -22.79 -23.89
CA GLU A 151 12.17 -22.62 -25.29
C GLU A 151 12.01 -21.14 -25.62
N PRO A 152 12.56 -20.63 -26.74
CA PRO A 152 12.30 -19.28 -27.17
C PRO A 152 10.81 -19.12 -27.52
N LEU A 153 10.19 -18.06 -27.01
CA LEU A 153 8.83 -17.70 -27.38
C LEU A 153 8.82 -17.16 -28.82
N GLY A 154 8.14 -17.87 -29.71
CA GLY A 154 7.93 -17.44 -31.08
C GLY A 154 6.86 -16.35 -31.21
N PRO A 155 6.74 -15.72 -32.39
CA PRO A 155 5.73 -14.70 -32.66
C PRO A 155 4.30 -15.26 -32.73
N ILE A 156 4.16 -16.58 -32.86
CA ILE A 156 2.87 -17.25 -32.96
C ILE A 156 2.30 -17.47 -31.55
N LEU A 157 1.16 -16.85 -31.27
CA LEU A 157 0.45 -17.03 -30.01
C LEU A 157 -0.11 -18.45 -29.91
N ALA A 158 0.14 -19.10 -28.77
CA ALA A 158 -0.49 -20.38 -28.46
C ALA A 158 -1.99 -20.18 -28.24
N LYS A 159 -2.82 -20.79 -29.08
CA LYS A 159 -4.27 -20.82 -28.87
C LYS A 159 -4.57 -21.73 -27.69
N LYS A 160 -5.32 -21.21 -26.72
CA LYS A 160 -5.81 -21.95 -25.54
C LYS A 160 -7.28 -21.62 -25.34
N THR A 161 -8.04 -22.61 -24.92
CA THR A 161 -9.41 -22.46 -24.45
C THR A 161 -9.42 -21.79 -23.07
N SER A 162 -10.56 -21.20 -22.68
CA SER A 162 -10.72 -20.61 -21.36
C SER A 162 -10.48 -21.62 -20.22
N GLN A 163 -10.87 -22.89 -20.43
CA GLN A 163 -10.65 -23.95 -19.45
C GLN A 163 -9.16 -24.26 -19.28
N GLU A 164 -8.41 -24.40 -20.38
CA GLU A 164 -6.96 -24.64 -20.30
C GLU A 164 -6.22 -23.48 -19.62
N ILE A 165 -6.69 -22.25 -19.79
CA ILE A 165 -6.13 -21.08 -19.10
C ILE A 165 -6.44 -21.17 -17.59
N LEU A 166 -7.67 -21.52 -17.21
CA LEU A 166 -8.06 -21.67 -15.82
C LEU A 166 -7.26 -22.80 -15.12
N ASP A 167 -7.09 -23.94 -15.80
CA ASP A 167 -6.32 -25.07 -15.30
C ASP A 167 -4.84 -24.67 -15.09
N LEU A 168 -4.27 -23.94 -16.06
CA LEU A 168 -2.91 -23.40 -15.96
C LEU A 168 -2.78 -22.44 -14.76
N VAL A 169 -3.73 -21.53 -14.56
CA VAL A 169 -3.72 -20.59 -13.42
C VAL A 169 -3.78 -21.35 -12.09
N ASN A 170 -4.66 -22.34 -11.98
CA ASN A 170 -4.78 -23.17 -10.78
C ASN A 170 -3.50 -23.96 -10.49
N GLU A 171 -2.86 -24.50 -11.52
CA GLU A 171 -1.61 -25.23 -11.38
C GLU A 171 -0.45 -24.31 -10.96
N ILE A 172 -0.34 -23.11 -11.56
CA ILE A 172 0.63 -22.09 -11.13
C ILE A 172 0.39 -21.70 -9.68
N TYR A 173 -0.86 -21.46 -9.29
CA TYR A 173 -1.21 -21.09 -7.93
C TYR A 173 -0.79 -22.18 -6.94
N SER A 174 -1.16 -23.43 -7.22
CA SER A 174 -0.82 -24.58 -6.37
C SER A 174 0.69 -24.74 -6.21
N LYS A 175 1.44 -24.68 -7.32
CA LYS A 175 2.89 -24.92 -7.34
C LYS A 175 3.74 -23.77 -6.79
N PHE A 176 3.32 -22.52 -6.96
CA PHE A 176 4.16 -21.36 -6.65
C PHE A 176 3.51 -20.39 -5.65
N CYS A 177 2.23 -20.08 -5.76
CA CYS A 177 1.60 -18.99 -5.00
C CYS A 177 0.95 -19.44 -3.67
N SER A 178 0.70 -20.74 -3.50
CA SER A 178 0.00 -21.30 -2.34
C SER A 178 0.84 -21.25 -1.06
N GLY A 179 0.21 -21.42 0.10
CA GLY A 179 0.95 -21.63 1.36
C GLY A 179 1.74 -22.94 1.35
N ALA A 180 1.20 -23.97 0.68
CA ALA A 180 1.78 -25.30 0.59
C ALA A 180 3.04 -25.35 -0.29
N SER A 181 3.14 -24.52 -1.34
CA SER A 181 4.33 -24.45 -2.21
C SER A 181 5.62 -24.20 -1.40
N ARG A 182 5.52 -23.36 -0.36
CA ARG A 182 6.63 -23.02 0.54
C ARG A 182 7.03 -24.14 1.51
N GLN A 183 6.16 -25.13 1.71
CA GLN A 183 6.39 -26.27 2.61
C GLN A 183 6.95 -27.49 1.86
N THR A 184 7.15 -27.40 0.56
CA THR A 184 7.70 -28.49 -0.25
C THR A 184 9.17 -28.74 0.09
N LYS A 185 9.64 -29.99 -0.14
CA LYS A 185 11.06 -30.35 0.03
C LYS A 185 11.99 -29.47 -0.82
N ILE A 186 11.55 -29.03 -2.00
CA ILE A 186 12.31 -28.14 -2.87
C ILE A 186 12.48 -26.77 -2.22
N SER A 187 11.40 -26.17 -1.72
CA SER A 187 11.44 -24.87 -1.04
C SER A 187 12.23 -24.89 0.26
N GLN A 188 12.29 -26.03 0.95
CA GLN A 188 13.10 -26.20 2.16
C GLN A 188 14.60 -26.36 1.86
N LYS A 189 14.95 -26.98 0.72
CA LYS A 189 16.35 -27.21 0.33
C LYS A 189 16.97 -26.06 -0.46
N SER A 190 16.18 -25.37 -1.28
CA SER A 190 16.66 -24.29 -2.15
C SER A 190 16.23 -22.92 -1.62
N ILE A 191 17.21 -22.19 -1.07
CA ILE A 191 17.02 -20.83 -0.57
C ILE A 191 16.54 -19.90 -1.70
N SER A 192 17.16 -19.96 -2.88
CA SER A 192 16.78 -19.13 -4.03
C SER A 192 15.34 -19.37 -4.48
N HIS A 193 14.89 -20.64 -4.50
CA HIS A 193 13.51 -20.96 -4.83
C HIS A 193 12.55 -20.40 -3.77
N ASN A 194 12.85 -20.59 -2.49
CA ASN A 194 12.03 -20.06 -1.40
C ASN A 194 11.90 -18.53 -1.46
N ASN A 195 13.03 -17.84 -1.68
CA ASN A 195 13.06 -16.39 -1.84
C ASN A 195 12.21 -15.92 -3.03
N MET A 196 12.22 -16.65 -4.15
CA MET A 196 11.32 -16.38 -5.27
C MET A 196 9.84 -16.50 -4.86
N LEU A 197 9.46 -17.56 -4.15
CA LEU A 197 8.07 -17.76 -3.68
C LEU A 197 7.63 -16.64 -2.72
N LEU A 198 8.51 -16.23 -1.81
CA LEU A 198 8.27 -15.12 -0.89
C LEU A 198 8.10 -13.79 -1.64
N ARG A 199 8.96 -13.52 -2.63
CA ARG A 199 8.85 -12.33 -3.47
C ARG A 199 7.55 -12.31 -4.29
N ILE A 200 7.13 -13.45 -4.85
CA ILE A 200 5.84 -13.57 -5.54
C ILE A 200 4.70 -13.18 -4.59
N ARG A 201 4.66 -13.77 -3.38
CA ARG A 201 3.64 -13.46 -2.37
C ARG A 201 3.63 -11.97 -2.02
N ASP A 202 4.78 -11.41 -1.68
CA ASP A 202 4.86 -10.07 -1.13
C ASP A 202 4.57 -9.00 -2.20
N PHE A 203 5.11 -9.17 -3.42
CA PHE A 203 4.84 -8.24 -4.52
C PHE A 203 3.39 -8.30 -4.97
N ALA A 204 2.73 -9.47 -4.90
CA ALA A 204 1.31 -9.59 -5.20
C ALA A 204 0.46 -8.68 -4.30
N THR A 205 0.81 -8.52 -3.01
CA THR A 205 0.07 -7.62 -2.11
C THR A 205 0.17 -6.15 -2.51
N ILE A 206 1.32 -5.72 -3.02
CA ILE A 206 1.57 -4.35 -3.49
C ILE A 206 0.79 -4.09 -4.78
N ILE A 207 0.85 -5.03 -5.71
CA ILE A 207 0.15 -4.92 -7.00
C ILE A 207 -1.36 -4.93 -6.78
N GLU A 208 -1.86 -5.80 -5.90
CA GLU A 208 -3.28 -5.85 -5.57
C GLU A 208 -3.75 -4.56 -4.89
N ALA A 209 -2.99 -4.01 -3.95
CA ALA A 209 -3.32 -2.72 -3.34
C ALA A 209 -3.35 -1.58 -4.37
N LYS A 210 -2.35 -1.53 -5.26
CA LYS A 210 -2.31 -0.57 -6.38
C LYS A 210 -3.55 -0.72 -7.29
N ASN A 211 -3.92 -1.94 -7.64
CA ASN A 211 -5.07 -2.23 -8.50
C ASN A 211 -6.40 -1.91 -7.81
N ALA A 212 -6.52 -2.20 -6.52
CA ALA A 212 -7.68 -1.84 -5.71
C ALA A 212 -7.87 -0.33 -5.64
N MET A 213 -6.78 0.43 -5.41
CA MET A 213 -6.80 1.89 -5.44
C MET A 213 -7.25 2.41 -6.81
N LYS A 214 -6.67 1.89 -7.89
CA LYS A 214 -7.02 2.27 -9.26
C LYS A 214 -8.49 2.02 -9.57
N ALA A 215 -9.00 0.85 -9.20
CA ALA A 215 -10.39 0.44 -9.38
C ALA A 215 -11.37 1.16 -8.45
N GLY A 216 -10.88 1.91 -7.45
CA GLY A 216 -11.74 2.55 -6.46
C GLY A 216 -12.41 1.56 -5.51
N ASP A 217 -11.77 0.43 -5.22
CA ASP A 217 -12.29 -0.62 -4.36
C ASP A 217 -11.62 -0.57 -2.97
N PRO A 218 -12.22 0.16 -2.01
CA PRO A 218 -11.67 0.26 -0.66
C PRO A 218 -11.75 -1.09 0.08
N GLY A 219 -12.67 -1.99 -0.28
CA GLY A 219 -12.78 -3.32 0.33
C GLY A 219 -11.56 -4.19 0.03
N ARG A 220 -11.14 -4.26 -1.24
CA ARG A 220 -9.91 -4.94 -1.67
C ARG A 220 -8.67 -4.29 -1.05
N LEU A 221 -8.64 -2.95 -0.98
CA LEU A 221 -7.55 -2.22 -0.34
C LEU A 221 -7.44 -2.56 1.16
N MET A 222 -8.56 -2.57 1.88
CA MET A 222 -8.63 -2.91 3.29
C MET A 222 -8.19 -4.35 3.54
N TYR A 223 -8.55 -5.27 2.66
CA TYR A 223 -8.07 -6.64 2.71
C TYR A 223 -6.54 -6.73 2.61
N MET A 224 -5.90 -5.91 1.75
CA MET A 224 -4.43 -5.81 1.71
C MET A 224 -3.85 -5.16 2.96
N TRP A 225 -4.50 -4.13 3.50
CA TRP A 225 -4.05 -3.47 4.72
C TRP A 225 -4.05 -4.40 5.93
N LYS A 226 -5.04 -5.29 6.06
CA LYS A 226 -5.04 -6.35 7.09
C LYS A 226 -3.83 -7.28 6.97
N ARG A 227 -3.43 -7.64 5.75
CA ARG A 227 -2.22 -8.45 5.53
C ARG A 227 -0.98 -7.65 5.95
N TRP A 228 -0.91 -6.38 5.56
CA TRP A 228 0.20 -5.50 5.92
C TRP A 228 0.27 -5.16 7.40
N ALA A 229 -0.84 -5.11 8.11
CA ALA A 229 -0.90 -4.92 9.56
C ALA A 229 -0.15 -6.03 10.31
N VAL A 230 -0.19 -7.26 9.78
CA VAL A 230 0.57 -8.41 10.31
C VAL A 230 2.01 -8.40 9.77
N MET A 231 2.19 -8.26 8.45
CA MET A 231 3.52 -8.28 7.82
C MET A 231 4.44 -7.17 8.36
N GLY A 232 3.89 -5.97 8.57
CA GLY A 232 4.61 -4.80 9.04
C GLY A 232 5.16 -4.94 10.46
N GLN A 233 4.64 -5.85 11.28
CA GLN A 233 5.21 -6.13 12.62
C GLN A 233 6.63 -6.67 12.53
N GLY A 234 6.94 -7.42 11.47
CA GLY A 234 8.28 -7.97 11.22
C GLY A 234 9.23 -7.02 10.48
N MET A 235 8.79 -5.82 10.12
CA MET A 235 9.56 -4.88 9.31
C MET A 235 10.11 -3.73 10.17
N PRO A 236 11.42 -3.72 10.52
CA PRO A 236 11.98 -2.75 11.45
C PRO A 236 11.95 -1.30 10.92
N LYS A 237 11.82 -1.11 9.60
CA LYS A 237 11.81 0.20 8.94
C LYS A 237 10.43 0.88 8.93
N LEU A 238 9.39 0.25 9.48
CA LEU A 238 8.01 0.76 9.49
C LEU A 238 7.35 0.81 10.90
N PRO A 239 8.04 1.31 11.95
CA PRO A 239 7.54 1.23 13.32
C PRO A 239 6.25 2.03 13.58
N HIS A 240 5.99 3.05 12.76
CA HIS A 240 4.77 3.85 12.86
C HIS A 240 3.59 3.17 12.15
N TYR A 241 3.81 2.61 10.95
CA TYR A 241 2.75 1.92 10.20
C TYR A 241 2.32 0.64 10.90
N SER A 242 3.25 -0.07 11.56
CA SER A 242 2.95 -1.28 12.33
C SER A 242 2.05 -1.01 13.54
N LYS A 243 1.96 0.22 14.05
CA LYS A 243 1.04 0.59 15.14
C LYS A 243 -0.26 1.18 14.60
N HIS A 244 -0.16 2.10 13.65
CA HIS A 244 -1.31 2.87 13.17
C HIS A 244 -2.26 2.03 12.31
N LEU A 245 -1.73 1.19 11.43
CA LEU A 245 -2.56 0.43 10.49
C LEU A 245 -3.47 -0.58 11.21
N PRO A 246 -2.99 -1.42 12.16
CA PRO A 246 -3.87 -2.27 12.95
C PRO A 246 -4.92 -1.49 13.75
N ARG A 247 -4.54 -0.34 14.32
CA ARG A 247 -5.47 0.49 15.11
C ARG A 247 -6.61 1.01 14.25
N LEU A 248 -6.32 1.51 13.05
CA LEU A 248 -7.34 1.97 12.12
C LEU A 248 -8.27 0.84 11.68
N ILE A 249 -7.71 -0.34 11.37
CA ILE A 249 -8.50 -1.52 10.98
C ILE A 249 -9.49 -1.89 12.10
N LEU A 250 -9.00 -2.05 13.33
CA LEU A 250 -9.86 -2.37 14.48
C LEU A 250 -10.94 -1.30 14.71
N MET A 251 -10.59 -0.03 14.52
CA MET A 251 -11.56 1.06 14.64
C MET A 251 -12.66 0.98 13.59
N LEU A 252 -12.33 0.62 12.36
CA LEU A 252 -13.31 0.49 11.27
C LEU A 252 -14.19 -0.75 11.41
N GLU A 253 -13.63 -1.87 11.90
CA GLU A 253 -14.38 -3.13 12.01
C GLU A 253 -15.22 -3.23 13.28
N GLU A 254 -14.69 -2.76 14.41
CA GLU A 254 -15.29 -2.99 15.73
C GLU A 254 -15.61 -1.69 16.47
N GLY A 255 -14.95 -0.58 16.13
CA GLY A 255 -15.06 0.67 16.87
C GLY A 255 -16.17 1.60 16.39
N LEU A 256 -16.35 1.72 15.07
CA LEU A 256 -17.32 2.63 14.46
C LEU A 256 -18.64 1.93 14.15
N PRO A 257 -19.78 2.64 14.23
CA PRO A 257 -21.03 2.15 13.68
C PRO A 257 -20.90 1.84 12.17
N PRO A 258 -21.60 0.82 11.64
CA PRO A 258 -21.47 0.42 10.24
C PRO A 258 -21.78 1.53 9.21
N SER A 259 -22.61 2.51 9.57
CA SER A 259 -22.86 3.68 8.71
C SER A 259 -21.65 4.59 8.61
N MET A 260 -20.87 4.73 9.68
CA MET A 260 -19.68 5.56 9.73
C MET A 260 -18.48 4.86 9.09
N ASP A 261 -18.35 3.53 9.24
CA ASP A 261 -17.37 2.75 8.48
C ASP A 261 -17.52 3.04 6.98
N LYS A 262 -18.76 2.99 6.47
CA LYS A 262 -19.01 3.12 5.04
C LYS A 262 -18.62 4.49 4.53
N VAL A 263 -18.91 5.53 5.31
CA VAL A 263 -18.50 6.90 5.00
C VAL A 263 -16.97 6.97 4.95
N VAL A 264 -16.28 6.47 5.97
CA VAL A 264 -14.82 6.48 6.01
C VAL A 264 -14.23 5.72 4.82
N MET A 265 -14.67 4.50 4.56
CA MET A 265 -14.22 3.67 3.45
C MET A 265 -14.45 4.36 2.08
N SER A 266 -15.57 5.05 1.93
CA SER A 266 -15.91 5.79 0.70
C SER A 266 -15.05 7.05 0.52
N THR A 267 -14.47 7.59 1.59
CA THR A 267 -13.57 8.76 1.52
C THR A 267 -12.12 8.40 1.24
N MET A 268 -11.72 7.13 1.35
CA MET A 268 -10.32 6.71 1.18
C MET A 268 -9.82 6.83 -0.26
N LEU A 269 -10.72 6.71 -1.24
CA LEU A 269 -10.41 6.69 -2.67
C LEU A 269 -11.42 7.57 -3.39
N ILE A 270 -10.95 8.65 -4.03
CA ILE A 270 -11.80 9.60 -4.74
C ILE A 270 -11.37 9.66 -6.21
N SER A 271 -12.35 9.64 -7.12
CA SER A 271 -12.11 9.98 -8.54
C SER A 271 -12.30 11.48 -8.72
N PRO A 272 -11.25 12.25 -9.01
CA PRO A 272 -11.37 13.69 -9.19
C PRO A 272 -11.89 14.04 -10.58
N THR A 273 -11.69 13.16 -11.56
CA THR A 273 -12.13 13.32 -12.94
C THR A 273 -13.47 12.65 -13.22
N GLY A 274 -13.99 11.87 -12.25
CA GLY A 274 -15.18 11.04 -12.42
C GLY A 274 -14.97 9.85 -13.38
N LYS A 275 -13.76 9.66 -13.91
CA LYS A 275 -13.45 8.56 -14.83
C LYS A 275 -13.16 7.28 -14.03
N ALA A 276 -13.63 6.16 -14.57
CA ALA A 276 -13.27 4.83 -14.09
C ALA A 276 -11.74 4.64 -14.16
N ASP A 277 -11.20 3.84 -13.25
CA ASP A 277 -9.79 3.47 -13.19
C ASP A 277 -8.78 4.62 -13.00
N GLN A 278 -9.25 5.76 -12.48
CA GLN A 278 -8.43 6.94 -12.15
C GLN A 278 -8.61 7.39 -10.69
N LEU A 279 -9.09 6.50 -9.82
CA LEU A 279 -9.23 6.83 -8.40
C LEU A 279 -7.87 6.95 -7.72
N LYS A 280 -7.79 7.96 -6.88
CA LYS A 280 -6.61 8.39 -6.14
C LYS A 280 -7.03 8.69 -4.71
N ASP A 281 -6.09 8.63 -3.78
CA ASP A 281 -6.36 9.18 -2.45
C ASP A 281 -6.39 10.72 -2.53
N VAL A 282 -6.97 11.40 -1.54
CA VAL A 282 -7.20 12.86 -1.61
C VAL A 282 -5.88 13.64 -1.72
N PHE A 283 -4.77 13.06 -1.30
CA PHE A 283 -3.43 13.67 -1.40
C PHE A 283 -2.74 13.50 -2.74
N SER A 284 -2.89 12.36 -3.44
CA SER A 284 -2.30 12.17 -4.77
C SER A 284 -2.98 12.99 -5.88
N LEU A 285 -3.97 13.79 -5.48
CA LEU A 285 -4.54 14.88 -6.27
C LEU A 285 -3.77 16.20 -6.23
N ASN A 286 -3.00 16.43 -5.17
CA ASN A 286 -2.22 17.65 -4.97
C ASN A 286 -0.76 17.51 -5.40
N ILE A 287 -0.37 16.38 -5.98
CA ILE A 287 0.91 16.24 -6.68
C ILE A 287 0.63 16.61 -8.15
N PRO A 288 1.10 17.77 -8.63
CA PRO A 288 1.10 18.02 -10.06
C PRO A 288 1.94 16.90 -10.68
N THR A 289 1.33 16.08 -11.52
CA THR A 289 2.07 15.34 -12.52
C THR A 289 2.72 16.38 -13.43
N LEU A 290 3.99 16.68 -13.14
CA LEU A 290 4.94 17.22 -14.10
C LEU A 290 5.55 16.04 -14.86
#